data_AF-A0A542FVR6-F1
#
_entry.id   AF-A0A542FVR6-F1
#
_cell.length_a   1.000
_cell.length_b   1.000
_cell.length_c   1.000
_cell.angle_alpha   90.00
_cell.angle_beta   90.00
_cell.angle_gamma   90.00
#
_symmetry.space_group_name_H-M   'P 1'
#
loop_
_entity.id
_entity.type
_entity.pdbx_description
1 polymer ?
#
loop_
_entity_poly.entity_id
_entity_poly.type
_entity_poly.pdbx_seq_one_letter_code
_entity_poly.pdbx_strand_id
1 'polypeptide(L)'
;MASVNPPRGMRDFLPADKARRERVLAVIRERYRAHGFDEIETPVVEEYARLHSGMGGDNEKLAYNVLKRGLDADAIRAAADDPASLTDLGLRYDLTVPLARFYASNRGQLPTVFRSIQIAPVWRAERPQKGRYRQFVQCDIDIIGDGSARAEAELAIATLDTLDALGLRGGSIRINDRRVLDAMLEGFGFAAEERPGVLITIDKLDKVGPDGVVAELTSRGADAAAVAAFHTFLTRPRTLEYLPYGEGQIRKALPDGIADEIIDHLAGIGAAVAAARGSDVDIPLVFDPFLVRGMGYYTGTILELAHPSVEYSLGGGGRYDGMIGRFLGQDVPAVGFSIGFERIVDLVDDSADAAQPAVVLVHDRDMPVGDLLALKAALVSEGSRVRLEQRTKNIKALLERAASDDYTSFATVSAGATRESIEIKPLA
;
A
#
# COMPACT_ATOMS: atom_id res chain seq x y z
N MET A 1 -9.67 35.74 10.75
CA MET A 1 -9.93 34.43 11.41
C MET A 1 -8.81 33.49 11.01
N ALA A 2 -8.31 32.67 11.92
CA ALA A 2 -7.40 31.58 11.54
C ALA A 2 -8.12 30.66 10.54
N SER A 3 -7.41 30.16 9.52
CA SER A 3 -8.05 29.28 8.53
C SER A 3 -8.49 27.98 9.20
N VAL A 4 -9.74 27.58 9.00
CA VAL A 4 -10.29 26.32 9.52
C VAL A 4 -10.03 25.20 8.50
N ASN A 5 -8.75 24.95 8.24
CA ASN A 5 -8.30 23.92 7.30
C ASN A 5 -7.68 22.75 8.06
N PRO A 6 -7.69 21.53 7.50
CA PRO A 6 -6.99 20.40 8.08
C PRO A 6 -5.47 20.66 8.17
N PRO A 7 -4.75 19.96 9.06
CA PRO A 7 -3.29 20.08 9.15
C PRO A 7 -2.61 19.85 7.80
N ARG A 8 -1.50 20.56 7.56
CA ARG A 8 -0.76 20.47 6.29
C ARG A 8 -0.39 19.02 5.95
N GLY A 9 -0.80 18.58 4.76
CA GLY A 9 -0.56 17.22 4.27
C GLY A 9 -1.59 16.18 4.71
N MET A 10 -2.65 16.60 5.41
CA MET A 10 -3.83 15.80 5.73
C MET A 10 -5.04 16.37 4.98
N ARG A 11 -6.10 15.58 4.78
CA ARG A 11 -7.25 15.97 3.96
C ARG A 11 -8.56 15.51 4.59
N ASP A 12 -9.56 16.37 4.48
CA ASP A 12 -10.96 15.96 4.61
C ASP A 12 -11.41 15.35 3.27
N PHE A 13 -12.27 14.34 3.36
CA PHE A 13 -12.90 13.72 2.19
C PHE A 13 -14.39 14.05 2.21
N LEU A 14 -14.90 14.60 1.12
CA LEU A 14 -16.34 14.85 0.97
C LEU A 14 -17.09 13.53 0.76
N PRO A 15 -18.43 13.50 0.93
CA PRO A 15 -19.19 12.26 0.93
C PRO A 15 -18.99 11.38 -0.30
N ALA A 16 -18.96 11.94 -1.51
CA ALA A 16 -18.75 11.18 -2.74
C ALA A 16 -17.35 10.56 -2.80
N ASP A 17 -16.30 11.35 -2.52
CA ASP A 17 -14.92 10.85 -2.45
C ASP A 17 -14.77 9.75 -1.39
N LYS A 18 -15.40 9.93 -0.22
CA LYS A 18 -15.36 8.95 0.85
C LYS A 18 -16.08 7.66 0.45
N ALA A 19 -17.26 7.75 -0.15
CA ALA A 19 -18.00 6.57 -0.63
C ALA A 19 -17.20 5.80 -1.69
N ARG A 20 -16.60 6.50 -2.64
CA ARG A 20 -15.71 5.90 -3.65
C ARG A 20 -14.53 5.16 -3.01
N ARG A 21 -13.87 5.79 -2.03
CA ARG A 21 -12.79 5.15 -1.27
C ARG A 21 -13.25 3.88 -0.56
N GLU A 22 -14.42 3.91 0.10
CA GLU A 22 -14.94 2.72 0.77
C GLU A 22 -15.25 1.57 -0.18
N ARG A 23 -15.72 1.84 -1.41
CA ARG A 23 -15.91 0.81 -2.45
C ARG A 23 -14.59 0.13 -2.82
N VAL A 24 -13.55 0.92 -3.10
CA VAL A 24 -12.21 0.37 -3.42
C VAL A 24 -11.66 -0.44 -2.25
N LEU A 25 -11.81 0.04 -1.01
CA LEU A 25 -11.39 -0.70 0.19
C LEU A 25 -12.16 -2.02 0.36
N ALA A 26 -13.46 -2.03 0.03
CA ALA A 26 -14.29 -3.22 0.10
C ALA A 26 -13.80 -4.30 -0.86
N VAL A 27 -13.52 -3.95 -2.12
CA VAL A 27 -12.96 -4.89 -3.11
C VAL A 27 -11.61 -5.45 -2.65
N ILE A 28 -10.68 -4.59 -2.22
CA ILE A 28 -9.36 -5.02 -1.73
C ILE A 28 -9.50 -6.02 -0.58
N ARG A 29 -10.34 -5.68 0.42
CA ARG A 29 -10.60 -6.55 1.57
C ARG A 29 -11.23 -7.87 1.15
N GLU A 30 -12.23 -7.84 0.28
CA GLU A 30 -12.92 -9.04 -0.20
C GLU A 30 -11.95 -9.98 -0.90
N ARG A 31 -11.11 -9.46 -1.81
CA ARG A 31 -10.13 -10.29 -2.53
C ARG A 31 -9.10 -10.89 -1.58
N TYR A 32 -8.52 -10.12 -0.68
CA TYR A 32 -7.59 -10.67 0.31
C TYR A 32 -8.22 -11.74 1.21
N ARG A 33 -9.49 -11.57 1.64
CA ARG A 33 -10.20 -12.60 2.41
C ARG A 33 -10.49 -13.85 1.59
N ALA A 34 -10.76 -13.71 0.29
CA ALA A 34 -10.94 -14.85 -0.60
C ALA A 34 -9.66 -15.71 -0.73
N HIS A 35 -8.48 -15.12 -0.52
CA HIS A 35 -7.19 -15.83 -0.44
C HIS A 35 -6.84 -16.33 0.98
N GLY A 36 -7.78 -16.28 1.93
CA GLY A 36 -7.58 -16.84 3.27
C GLY A 36 -6.74 -15.98 4.23
N PHE A 37 -6.61 -14.68 3.95
CA PHE A 37 -6.04 -13.72 4.90
C PHE A 37 -7.12 -13.20 5.87
N ASP A 38 -6.74 -13.00 7.12
CA ASP A 38 -7.64 -12.56 8.19
C ASP A 38 -7.34 -11.14 8.67
N GLU A 39 -8.37 -10.31 8.83
CA GLU A 39 -8.21 -8.94 9.33
C GLU A 39 -7.79 -8.91 10.80
N ILE A 40 -6.77 -8.09 11.09
CA ILE A 40 -6.41 -7.69 12.44
C ILE A 40 -6.44 -6.17 12.57
N GLU A 41 -6.43 -5.70 13.81
CA GLU A 41 -6.28 -4.28 14.10
C GLU A 41 -5.22 -4.05 15.18
N THR A 42 -4.38 -3.04 14.94
CA THR A 42 -3.41 -2.53 15.92
C THR A 42 -3.77 -1.11 16.32
N PRO A 43 -3.47 -0.68 17.56
CA PRO A 43 -3.62 0.70 17.96
C PRO A 43 -2.89 1.66 17.01
N VAL A 44 -3.42 2.87 16.88
CA VAL A 44 -2.82 3.92 16.05
C VAL A 44 -1.49 4.44 16.62
N VAL A 45 -1.32 4.31 17.94
CA VAL A 45 -0.13 4.70 18.68
C VAL A 45 0.67 3.47 19.10
N GLU A 46 1.98 3.58 19.01
CA GLU A 46 2.95 2.61 19.51
C GLU A 46 3.93 3.31 20.45
N GLU A 47 4.63 2.51 21.27
CA GLU A 47 5.73 2.98 22.11
C GLU A 47 6.83 3.62 21.26
N TYR A 48 7.35 4.77 21.70
CA TYR A 48 8.43 5.49 21.02
C TYR A 48 9.61 4.55 20.71
N ALA A 49 10.05 3.78 21.71
CA ALA A 49 11.18 2.86 21.57
C ALA A 49 10.96 1.76 20.52
N ARG A 50 9.70 1.40 20.20
CA ARG A 50 9.39 0.42 19.15
C ARG A 50 9.45 1.05 17.78
N LEU A 51 8.87 2.24 17.63
CA LEU A 51 8.91 3.00 16.39
C LEU A 51 10.35 3.37 16.03
N HIS A 52 11.17 3.67 17.06
CA HIS A 52 12.56 4.12 16.96
C HIS A 52 13.60 3.02 17.24
N SER A 53 13.35 1.82 16.73
CA SER A 53 14.15 0.60 17.00
C SER A 53 15.12 0.24 15.88
N GLY A 54 15.23 1.07 14.84
CA GLY A 54 15.93 0.77 13.59
C GLY A 54 15.19 -0.23 12.69
N MET A 55 13.98 -0.67 13.06
CA MET A 55 13.14 -1.55 12.23
C MET A 55 12.40 -0.79 11.13
N GLY A 56 12.23 0.52 11.23
CA GLY A 56 11.49 1.32 10.25
C GLY A 56 12.31 1.84 9.06
N GLY A 57 13.62 1.58 9.05
CA GLY A 57 14.53 2.20 8.09
C GLY A 57 14.41 3.73 8.12
N ASP A 58 14.36 4.36 6.94
CA ASP A 58 14.21 5.82 6.86
C ASP A 58 12.83 6.34 7.28
N ASN A 59 11.79 5.50 7.33
CA ASN A 59 10.45 5.93 7.76
C ASN A 59 10.41 6.31 9.24
N GLU A 60 11.27 5.72 10.06
CA GLU A 60 11.41 6.03 11.49
C GLU A 60 11.73 7.51 11.73
N LYS A 61 12.58 8.10 10.88
CA LYS A 61 12.93 9.53 10.90
C LYS A 61 11.73 10.44 10.59
N LEU A 62 10.66 9.88 10.04
CA LEU A 62 9.43 10.57 9.67
C LEU A 62 8.29 10.32 10.67
N ALA A 63 8.54 9.64 11.79
CA ALA A 63 7.50 9.35 12.77
C ALA A 63 6.95 10.63 13.44
N TYR A 64 5.64 10.65 13.66
CA TYR A 64 5.01 11.65 14.52
C TYR A 64 5.04 11.17 15.97
N ASN A 65 5.76 11.89 16.84
CA ASN A 65 5.87 11.52 18.25
C ASN A 65 4.88 12.33 19.12
N VAL A 66 4.43 11.73 20.20
CA VAL A 66 3.52 12.31 21.19
C VAL A 66 4.35 12.71 22.42
N LEU A 67 4.19 13.96 22.85
CA LEU A 67 4.82 14.45 24.06
C LEU A 67 4.19 13.81 25.31
N LYS A 68 5.03 13.50 26.29
CA LYS A 68 4.61 13.09 27.63
C LYS A 68 3.64 14.12 28.21
N ARG A 69 2.64 13.64 28.95
CA ARG A 69 1.69 14.52 29.65
C ARG A 69 2.34 15.11 30.90
N GLY A 70 1.95 16.34 31.25
CA GLY A 70 2.39 16.99 32.49
C GLY A 70 3.85 17.44 32.49
N LEU A 71 4.47 17.61 31.32
CA LEU A 71 5.80 18.21 31.21
C LEU A 71 5.79 19.64 31.75
N ASP A 72 6.61 19.90 32.76
CA ASP A 72 6.88 21.25 33.25
C ASP A 72 8.08 21.88 32.53
N ALA A 73 8.34 23.15 32.85
CA ALA A 73 9.42 23.90 32.22
C ALA A 73 10.80 23.32 32.55
N ASP A 74 10.99 22.69 33.71
CA ASP A 74 12.26 22.10 34.12
C ASP A 74 12.53 20.81 33.35
N ALA A 75 11.53 19.95 33.18
CA ALA A 75 11.61 18.76 32.35
C ALA A 75 11.92 19.09 30.89
N ILE A 76 11.29 20.14 30.34
CA ILE A 76 11.56 20.61 28.97
C ILE A 76 13.00 21.12 28.84
N ARG A 77 13.47 21.90 29.82
CA ARG A 77 14.85 22.41 29.82
C ARG A 77 15.89 21.30 29.97
N ALA A 78 15.62 20.31 30.81
CA ALA A 78 16.51 19.17 31.03
C ALA A 78 16.68 18.30 29.77
N ALA A 79 15.67 18.28 28.90
CA ALA A 79 15.68 17.56 27.63
C ALA A 79 16.26 18.35 26.44
N ALA A 80 16.94 19.48 26.68
CA ALA A 80 17.46 20.33 25.60
C ALA A 80 18.40 19.58 24.64
N ASP A 81 19.24 18.70 25.19
CA ASP A 81 20.21 17.90 24.41
C ASP A 81 19.63 16.57 23.90
N ASP A 82 18.48 16.15 24.43
CA ASP A 82 17.75 14.96 24.00
C ASP A 82 16.23 15.22 23.95
N PRO A 83 15.72 15.88 22.90
CA PRO A 83 14.30 16.13 22.76
C PRO A 83 13.44 14.87 22.68
N ALA A 84 14.02 13.72 22.30
CA ALA A 84 13.30 12.45 22.23
C ALA A 84 12.86 11.97 23.62
N SER A 85 13.61 12.32 24.68
CA SER A 85 13.24 12.02 26.06
C SER A 85 11.91 12.66 26.51
N LEU A 86 11.41 13.67 25.79
CA LEU A 86 10.10 14.29 26.02
C LEU A 86 8.93 13.46 25.47
N THR A 87 9.22 12.43 24.69
CA THR A 87 8.22 11.59 24.01
C THR A 87 8.26 10.17 24.54
N ASP A 88 7.09 9.54 24.65
CA ASP A 88 6.93 8.14 25.07
C ASP A 88 6.12 7.31 24.06
N LEU A 89 5.26 7.96 23.28
CA LEU A 89 4.44 7.32 22.24
C LEU A 89 4.66 7.99 20.88
N GLY A 90 4.22 7.34 19.81
CA GLY A 90 4.16 7.92 18.48
C GLY A 90 3.07 7.30 17.62
N LEU A 91 2.64 8.01 16.58
CA LEU A 91 1.76 7.46 15.55
C LEU A 91 2.54 6.49 14.67
N ARG A 92 1.93 5.35 14.35
CA ARG A 92 2.52 4.38 13.42
C ARG A 92 2.81 5.00 12.05
N TYR A 93 4.00 4.74 11.51
CA TYR A 93 4.40 5.17 10.16
C TYR A 93 4.21 4.09 9.09
N ASP A 94 4.04 2.83 9.51
CA ASP A 94 3.67 1.69 8.70
C ASP A 94 2.76 0.73 9.48
N LEU A 95 2.42 -0.41 8.89
CA LEU A 95 1.64 -1.47 9.52
C LEU A 95 2.50 -2.70 9.89
N THR A 96 3.71 -2.83 9.32
CA THR A 96 4.63 -3.95 9.56
C THR A 96 5.23 -3.93 10.97
N VAL A 97 5.67 -2.78 11.50
CA VAL A 97 6.21 -2.71 12.87
C VAL A 97 5.14 -3.04 13.92
N PRO A 98 3.92 -2.47 13.85
CA PRO A 98 2.80 -2.90 14.69
C PRO A 98 2.44 -4.39 14.54
N LEU A 99 2.50 -4.94 13.32
CA LEU A 99 2.25 -6.37 13.06
C LEU A 99 3.27 -7.26 13.77
N ALA A 100 4.56 -6.94 13.66
CA ALA A 100 5.62 -7.69 14.30
C ALA A 100 5.43 -7.75 15.83
N ARG A 101 5.07 -6.61 16.45
CA ARG A 101 4.64 -6.58 17.86
C ARG A 101 3.41 -7.45 18.10
N PHE A 102 2.36 -7.26 17.31
CA PHE A 102 1.08 -7.95 17.47
C PHE A 102 1.29 -9.46 17.46
N TYR A 103 2.02 -9.97 16.47
CA TYR A 103 2.38 -11.37 16.37
C TYR A 103 3.19 -11.82 17.58
N ALA A 104 4.24 -11.08 17.97
CA ALA A 104 5.07 -11.45 19.11
C ALA A 104 4.28 -11.57 20.42
N SER A 105 3.29 -10.69 20.63
CA SER A 105 2.45 -10.69 21.84
C SER A 105 1.36 -11.77 21.82
N ASN A 106 0.93 -12.21 20.63
CA ASN A 106 -0.23 -13.09 20.47
C ASN A 106 0.10 -14.45 19.84
N ARG A 107 1.36 -14.77 19.54
CA ARG A 107 1.76 -15.97 18.77
C ARG A 107 1.14 -17.28 19.28
N GLY A 108 0.88 -17.40 20.57
CA GLY A 108 0.25 -18.59 21.18
C GLY A 108 -1.23 -18.76 20.88
N GLN A 109 -1.89 -17.74 20.34
CA GLN A 109 -3.31 -17.72 19.95
C GLN A 109 -3.50 -17.72 18.43
N LEU A 110 -2.40 -17.67 17.67
CA LEU A 110 -2.42 -17.56 16.22
C LEU A 110 -2.06 -18.92 15.57
N PRO A 111 -2.52 -19.16 14.33
CA PRO A 111 -2.06 -20.30 13.54
C PRO A 111 -0.54 -20.29 13.36
N THR A 112 0.06 -21.48 13.17
CA THR A 112 1.51 -21.62 12.94
C THR A 112 1.98 -20.88 11.69
N VAL A 113 1.17 -20.88 10.63
CA VAL A 113 1.33 -20.00 9.47
C VAL A 113 0.17 -19.02 9.49
N PHE A 114 0.47 -17.78 9.85
CA PHE A 114 -0.51 -16.73 10.04
C PHE A 114 -0.57 -15.80 8.82
N ARG A 115 -1.77 -15.53 8.33
CA ARG A 115 -2.05 -14.65 7.19
C ARG A 115 -2.87 -13.46 7.66
N SER A 116 -2.28 -12.27 7.66
CA SER A 116 -2.97 -11.07 8.14
C SER A 116 -3.34 -10.11 7.04
N ILE A 117 -4.48 -9.44 7.20
CA ILE A 117 -4.85 -8.21 6.50
C ILE A 117 -4.78 -7.06 7.49
N GLN A 118 -4.14 -5.96 7.11
CA GLN A 118 -4.30 -4.67 7.78
C GLN A 118 -4.59 -3.59 6.76
N ILE A 119 -5.76 -2.97 6.86
CA ILE A 119 -6.16 -1.85 6.00
C ILE A 119 -6.41 -0.66 6.91
N ALA A 120 -5.43 0.24 7.01
CA ALA A 120 -5.49 1.28 8.03
C ALA A 120 -4.67 2.53 7.67
N PRO A 121 -5.01 3.71 8.24
CA PRO A 121 -4.21 4.92 8.08
C PRO A 121 -2.87 4.81 8.81
N VAL A 122 -1.85 5.43 8.22
CA VAL A 122 -0.50 5.62 8.77
C VAL A 122 -0.05 7.07 8.59
N TRP A 123 0.96 7.49 9.36
CA TRP A 123 1.43 8.87 9.37
C TRP A 123 2.92 9.00 9.13
N ARG A 124 3.31 9.88 8.21
CA ARG A 124 4.71 10.21 7.93
C ARG A 124 4.87 11.73 7.82
N ALA A 125 5.81 12.30 8.55
CA ALA A 125 6.13 13.73 8.56
C ALA A 125 6.89 14.18 7.29
N GLU A 126 6.64 13.55 6.16
CA GLU A 126 7.29 13.85 4.89
C GLU A 126 6.90 15.25 4.36
N ARG A 127 7.70 15.79 3.44
CA ARG A 127 7.34 16.99 2.68
C ARG A 127 6.16 16.63 1.75
N PRO A 128 4.98 17.25 1.90
CA PRO A 128 3.82 16.90 1.09
C PRO A 128 4.07 17.14 -0.40
N GLN A 129 3.68 16.18 -1.24
CA GLN A 129 3.72 16.24 -2.70
C GLN A 129 2.44 15.62 -3.27
N LYS A 130 2.16 15.79 -4.56
CA LYS A 130 1.00 15.13 -5.21
C LYS A 130 1.12 13.61 -5.02
N GLY A 131 0.08 12.97 -4.50
CA GLY A 131 0.08 11.53 -4.20
C GLY A 131 0.94 11.10 -3.00
N ARG A 132 1.53 12.03 -2.23
CA ARG A 132 2.28 11.75 -1.00
C ARG A 132 1.79 12.67 0.12
N TYR A 133 0.93 12.11 0.96
CA TYR A 133 0.30 12.80 2.09
C TYR A 133 0.99 12.42 3.39
N ARG A 134 0.74 13.20 4.45
CA ARG A 134 1.24 12.90 5.79
C ARG A 134 0.35 11.96 6.57
N GLN A 135 -0.88 11.78 6.11
CA GLN A 135 -1.81 10.74 6.53
C GLN A 135 -2.33 10.08 5.26
N PHE A 136 -2.18 8.77 5.17
CA PHE A 136 -2.64 7.96 4.03
C PHE A 136 -2.96 6.54 4.49
N VAL A 137 -3.77 5.82 3.71
CA VAL A 137 -4.10 4.42 4.01
C VAL A 137 -3.11 3.49 3.31
N GLN A 138 -2.69 2.47 4.05
CA GLN A 138 -2.01 1.30 3.50
C GLN A 138 -2.96 0.11 3.55
N CYS A 139 -2.84 -0.77 2.56
CA CYS A 139 -3.57 -2.05 2.52
C CYS A 139 -2.55 -3.18 2.46
N ASP A 140 -2.25 -3.75 3.61
CA ASP A 140 -1.17 -4.71 3.81
C ASP A 140 -1.73 -6.12 3.94
N ILE A 141 -1.04 -7.05 3.30
CA ILE A 141 -1.17 -8.49 3.54
C ILE A 141 0.19 -9.08 3.87
N ASP A 142 0.22 -9.97 4.86
CA ASP A 142 1.46 -10.58 5.34
C ASP A 142 1.24 -12.07 5.65
N ILE A 143 2.26 -12.87 5.37
CA ILE A 143 2.34 -14.29 5.73
C ILE A 143 3.53 -14.47 6.67
N ILE A 144 3.24 -14.95 7.88
CA ILE A 144 4.22 -15.16 8.96
C ILE A 144 4.27 -16.66 9.30
N GLY A 145 5.47 -17.21 9.45
CA GLY A 145 5.70 -18.62 9.78
C GLY A 145 5.97 -19.52 8.59
N ASP A 146 6.07 -18.98 7.37
CA ASP A 146 6.42 -19.74 6.15
C ASP A 146 7.68 -19.14 5.46
N GLY A 147 8.75 -19.93 5.44
CA GLY A 147 10.04 -19.57 4.83
C GLY A 147 10.19 -19.99 3.36
N SER A 148 9.19 -20.64 2.78
CA SER A 148 9.24 -21.13 1.40
C SER A 148 8.71 -20.11 0.40
N ALA A 149 9.13 -20.25 -0.87
CA ALA A 149 8.64 -19.47 -2.01
C ALA A 149 7.11 -19.46 -2.19
N ARG A 150 6.40 -20.41 -1.56
CA ARG A 150 4.94 -20.44 -1.55
C ARG A 150 4.36 -19.15 -0.99
N ALA A 151 4.95 -18.58 0.07
CA ALA A 151 4.42 -17.40 0.72
C ALA A 151 4.51 -16.17 -0.21
N GLU A 152 5.64 -15.99 -0.90
CA GLU A 152 5.83 -14.97 -1.92
C GLU A 152 4.84 -15.13 -3.08
N ALA A 153 4.67 -16.37 -3.58
CA ALA A 153 3.75 -16.65 -4.68
C ALA A 153 2.29 -16.36 -4.29
N GLU A 154 1.87 -16.79 -3.10
CA GLU A 154 0.52 -16.53 -2.57
C GLU A 154 0.23 -15.04 -2.44
N LEU A 155 1.19 -14.25 -1.91
CA LEU A 155 1.09 -12.79 -1.85
C LEU A 155 0.99 -12.15 -3.24
N ALA A 156 1.81 -12.60 -4.19
CA ALA A 156 1.80 -12.08 -5.55
C ALA A 156 0.45 -12.36 -6.24
N ILE A 157 -0.06 -13.59 -6.12
CA ILE A 157 -1.35 -14.00 -6.68
C ILE A 157 -2.49 -13.16 -6.08
N ALA A 158 -2.55 -13.03 -4.75
CA ALA A 158 -3.58 -12.25 -4.08
C ALA A 158 -3.55 -10.76 -4.48
N THR A 159 -2.35 -10.19 -4.63
CA THR A 159 -2.15 -8.81 -5.07
C THR A 159 -2.62 -8.60 -6.52
N LEU A 160 -2.24 -9.50 -7.43
CA LEU A 160 -2.61 -9.41 -8.84
C LEU A 160 -4.12 -9.60 -9.04
N ASP A 161 -4.72 -10.57 -8.36
CA ASP A 161 -6.16 -10.79 -8.36
C ASP A 161 -6.93 -9.59 -7.81
N THR A 162 -6.37 -8.89 -6.81
CA THR A 162 -6.93 -7.62 -6.32
C THR A 162 -6.93 -6.55 -7.39
N LEU A 163 -5.86 -6.42 -8.20
CA LEU A 163 -5.84 -5.48 -9.31
C LEU A 163 -6.84 -5.82 -10.41
N ASP A 164 -6.96 -7.11 -10.75
CA ASP A 164 -7.93 -7.59 -11.73
C ASP A 164 -9.36 -7.24 -11.29
N ALA A 165 -9.69 -7.47 -10.01
CA ALA A 165 -11.01 -7.13 -9.43
C ALA A 165 -11.28 -5.62 -9.39
N LEU A 166 -10.24 -4.80 -9.23
CA LEU A 166 -10.32 -3.34 -9.31
C LEU A 166 -10.36 -2.80 -10.75
N GLY A 167 -10.28 -3.67 -11.76
CA GLY A 167 -10.25 -3.27 -13.18
C GLY A 167 -8.90 -2.70 -13.66
N LEU A 168 -7.85 -2.78 -12.84
CA LEU A 168 -6.52 -2.22 -13.13
C LEU A 168 -5.68 -3.18 -13.99
N ARG A 169 -6.17 -3.45 -15.20
CA ARG A 169 -5.57 -4.38 -16.16
C ARG A 169 -4.19 -3.90 -16.62
N GLY A 170 -3.26 -4.84 -16.75
CA GLY A 170 -1.88 -4.56 -17.17
C GLY A 170 -0.95 -4.19 -16.02
N GLY A 171 -1.43 -4.21 -14.77
CA GLY A 171 -0.57 -4.19 -13.60
C GLY A 171 0.38 -5.39 -13.56
N SER A 172 1.60 -5.17 -13.08
CA SER A 172 2.63 -6.20 -12.95
C SER A 172 3.41 -6.04 -11.64
N ILE A 173 4.02 -7.12 -11.18
CA ILE A 173 4.91 -7.12 -10.03
C ILE A 173 6.35 -7.24 -10.52
N ARG A 174 7.15 -6.18 -10.32
CA ARG A 174 8.61 -6.26 -10.40
C ARG A 174 9.11 -7.05 -9.20
N ILE A 175 10.03 -7.98 -9.43
CA ILE A 175 10.55 -8.89 -8.42
C ILE A 175 12.08 -8.97 -8.48
N ASN A 176 12.70 -9.01 -7.31
CA ASN A 176 14.12 -9.28 -7.11
C ASN A 176 14.34 -9.99 -5.76
N ASP A 177 15.59 -10.23 -5.37
CA ASP A 177 15.94 -10.77 -4.07
C ASP A 177 17.16 -10.05 -3.48
N ARG A 178 17.12 -9.76 -2.18
CA ARG A 178 18.22 -9.09 -1.47
C ARG A 178 19.53 -9.87 -1.58
N ARG A 179 19.45 -11.21 -1.57
CA ARG A 179 20.61 -12.10 -1.68
C ARG A 179 21.25 -12.02 -3.07
N VAL A 180 20.46 -11.81 -4.12
CA VAL A 180 20.97 -11.54 -5.48
C VAL A 180 21.75 -10.23 -5.48
N LEU A 181 21.16 -9.16 -4.96
CA LEU A 181 21.82 -7.85 -4.89
C LEU A 181 23.16 -7.92 -4.14
N ASP A 182 23.19 -8.58 -2.98
CA ASP A 182 24.42 -8.71 -2.19
C ASP A 182 25.48 -9.55 -2.90
N ALA A 183 25.10 -10.68 -3.51
CA ALA A 183 26.01 -11.53 -4.27
C ALA A 183 26.55 -10.82 -5.53
N MET A 184 25.72 -10.04 -6.21
CA MET A 184 26.15 -9.21 -7.34
C MET A 184 27.19 -8.18 -6.92
N LEU A 185 26.92 -7.41 -5.86
CA LEU A 185 27.83 -6.37 -5.39
C LEU A 185 29.14 -6.95 -4.87
N GLU A 186 29.09 -8.11 -4.21
CA GLU A 186 30.28 -8.86 -3.83
C GLU A 186 31.11 -9.30 -5.04
N GLY A 187 30.44 -9.85 -6.06
CA GLY A 187 31.09 -10.25 -7.31
C GLY A 187 31.76 -9.10 -8.06
N PHE A 188 31.22 -7.87 -7.94
CA PHE A 188 31.87 -6.68 -8.47
C PHE A 188 33.04 -6.20 -7.61
N GLY A 189 33.14 -6.61 -6.34
CA GLY A 189 34.23 -6.25 -5.43
C GLY A 189 33.88 -5.18 -4.39
N PHE A 190 32.61 -4.84 -4.19
CA PHE A 190 32.21 -3.91 -3.13
C PHE A 190 32.31 -4.56 -1.74
N ALA A 191 32.96 -3.88 -0.81
CA ALA A 191 33.07 -4.34 0.58
C ALA A 191 31.69 -4.35 1.27
N ALA A 192 31.48 -5.23 2.24
CA ALA A 192 30.20 -5.42 2.90
C ALA A 192 29.63 -4.13 3.50
N GLU A 193 30.52 -3.27 4.02
CA GLU A 193 30.23 -1.99 4.65
C GLU A 193 29.77 -0.92 3.63
N GLU A 194 30.20 -1.06 2.37
CA GLU A 194 29.85 -0.12 1.28
C GLU A 194 28.51 -0.47 0.63
N ARG A 195 28.13 -1.75 0.60
CA ARG A 195 26.94 -2.27 -0.13
C ARG A 195 25.65 -1.51 0.18
N PRO A 196 25.30 -1.17 1.44
CA PRO A 196 24.09 -0.38 1.72
C PRO A 196 24.11 0.99 1.03
N GLY A 197 25.27 1.66 1.04
CA GLY A 197 25.46 2.94 0.37
C GLY A 197 25.36 2.83 -1.16
N VAL A 198 25.86 1.73 -1.72
CA VAL A 198 25.79 1.44 -3.16
C VAL A 198 24.35 1.20 -3.60
N LEU A 199 23.56 0.44 -2.84
CA LEU A 199 22.15 0.16 -3.15
C LEU A 199 21.28 1.41 -3.16
N ILE A 200 21.54 2.35 -2.25
CA ILE A 200 20.88 3.68 -2.24
C ILE A 200 21.17 4.43 -3.55
N THR A 201 22.35 4.26 -4.13
CA THR A 201 22.69 4.88 -5.41
C THR A 201 22.09 4.10 -6.59
N ILE A 202 22.04 2.76 -6.53
CA ILE A 202 21.36 1.91 -7.54
C ILE A 202 19.86 2.19 -7.63
N ASP A 203 19.19 2.50 -6.53
CA ASP A 203 17.76 2.92 -6.51
C ASP A 203 17.48 4.13 -7.42
N LYS A 204 18.52 4.91 -7.74
CA LYS A 204 18.42 6.08 -8.64
C LYS A 204 18.69 5.75 -10.10
N LEU A 205 19.04 4.50 -10.43
CA LEU A 205 19.52 4.09 -11.75
C LEU A 205 18.56 4.51 -12.87
N ASP A 206 17.24 4.30 -12.69
CA ASP A 206 16.22 4.67 -13.66
C ASP A 206 16.18 6.20 -13.93
N LYS A 207 16.58 7.01 -12.94
CA LYS A 207 16.55 8.48 -13.01
C LYS A 207 17.84 9.11 -13.51
N VAL A 208 19.00 8.62 -13.07
CA VAL A 208 20.30 9.24 -13.35
C VAL A 208 21.13 8.46 -14.38
N GLY A 209 20.71 7.24 -14.73
CA GLY A 209 21.39 6.36 -15.65
C GLY A 209 22.72 5.79 -15.13
N PRO A 210 23.36 4.89 -15.89
CA PRO A 210 24.61 4.23 -15.49
C PRO A 210 25.74 5.20 -15.13
N ASP A 211 25.96 6.23 -15.95
CA ASP A 211 27.05 7.19 -15.75
C ASP A 211 26.80 8.08 -14.52
N GLY A 212 25.54 8.45 -14.26
CA GLY A 212 25.16 9.18 -13.05
C GLY A 212 25.38 8.38 -11.78
N VAL A 213 25.06 7.08 -11.80
CA VAL A 213 25.34 6.14 -10.69
C VAL A 213 26.84 6.04 -10.44
N VAL A 214 27.65 5.84 -11.48
CA VAL A 214 29.12 5.76 -11.36
C VAL A 214 29.72 7.04 -10.78
N ALA A 215 29.27 8.21 -11.25
CA ALA A 215 29.74 9.49 -10.72
C ALA A 215 29.42 9.64 -9.23
N GLU A 216 28.19 9.28 -8.81
CA GLU A 216 27.81 9.34 -7.40
C GLU A 216 28.61 8.35 -6.53
N LEU A 217 28.79 7.11 -6.97
CA LEU A 217 29.61 6.11 -6.26
C LEU A 217 31.06 6.58 -6.10
N THR A 218 31.65 7.11 -7.17
CA THR A 218 33.02 7.65 -7.15
C THR A 218 33.13 8.83 -6.18
N SER A 219 32.16 9.74 -6.18
CA SER A 219 32.14 10.90 -5.29
C SER A 219 32.05 10.54 -3.80
N ARG A 220 31.48 9.38 -3.48
CA ARG A 220 31.36 8.83 -2.12
C ARG A 220 32.61 8.06 -1.69
N GLY A 221 33.61 7.94 -2.56
CA GLY A 221 34.85 7.22 -2.29
C GLY A 221 34.72 5.71 -2.33
N ALA A 222 33.73 5.17 -3.06
CA ALA A 222 33.64 3.73 -3.29
C ALA A 222 34.84 3.21 -4.08
N ASP A 223 35.19 1.92 -3.90
CA ASP A 223 36.34 1.31 -4.57
C ASP A 223 36.29 1.46 -6.10
N ALA A 224 37.39 1.95 -6.68
CA ALA A 224 37.45 2.29 -8.10
C ALA A 224 37.38 1.07 -9.02
N ALA A 225 37.95 -0.07 -8.60
CA ALA A 225 37.90 -1.30 -9.38
C ALA A 225 36.48 -1.89 -9.36
N ALA A 226 35.82 -1.85 -8.20
CA ALA A 226 34.43 -2.30 -8.07
C ALA A 226 33.45 -1.45 -8.89
N VAL A 227 33.60 -0.12 -8.85
CA VAL A 227 32.81 0.80 -9.68
C VAL A 227 33.03 0.53 -11.17
N ALA A 228 34.26 0.27 -11.60
CA ALA A 228 34.56 -0.05 -13.00
C ALA A 228 33.96 -1.39 -13.46
N ALA A 229 34.02 -2.42 -12.61
CA ALA A 229 33.39 -3.71 -12.87
C ALA A 229 31.85 -3.57 -12.99
N PHE A 230 31.24 -2.82 -12.09
CA PHE A 230 29.81 -2.54 -12.13
C PHE A 230 29.40 -1.73 -13.37
N HIS A 231 30.16 -0.71 -13.75
CA HIS A 231 29.91 0.07 -14.97
C HIS A 231 29.99 -0.79 -16.23
N THR A 232 30.99 -1.67 -16.31
CA THR A 232 31.13 -2.63 -17.40
C THR A 232 29.90 -3.53 -17.50
N PHE A 233 29.37 -4.00 -16.36
CA PHE A 233 28.15 -4.78 -16.34
C PHE A 233 26.91 -3.97 -16.79
N LEU A 234 26.75 -2.72 -16.33
CA LEU A 234 25.62 -1.87 -16.70
C LEU A 234 25.60 -1.52 -18.19
N THR A 235 26.78 -1.36 -18.81
CA THR A 235 26.95 -0.94 -20.20
C THR A 235 27.17 -2.11 -21.18
N ARG A 236 27.16 -3.35 -20.69
CA ARG A 236 27.37 -4.54 -21.52
C ARG A 236 26.32 -4.64 -22.64
N PRO A 237 26.69 -5.12 -23.84
CA PRO A 237 25.73 -5.46 -24.87
C PRO A 237 24.72 -6.49 -24.35
N ARG A 238 23.42 -6.24 -24.53
CA ARG A 238 22.33 -7.16 -24.19
C ARG A 238 21.65 -7.67 -25.46
N THR A 239 21.38 -8.97 -25.53
CA THR A 239 20.65 -9.54 -26.68
C THR A 239 19.17 -9.15 -26.61
N LEU A 240 18.58 -8.85 -27.77
CA LEU A 240 17.15 -8.50 -27.90
C LEU A 240 16.20 -9.71 -27.82
N GLU A 241 16.75 -10.90 -27.61
CA GLU A 241 15.96 -12.12 -27.42
C GLU A 241 15.02 -11.97 -26.22
N TYR A 242 13.73 -12.18 -26.47
CA TYR A 242 12.72 -12.25 -25.42
C TYR A 242 12.76 -13.63 -24.77
N LEU A 243 12.90 -13.66 -23.45
CA LEU A 243 12.73 -14.86 -22.64
C LEU A 243 11.53 -14.63 -21.70
N PRO A 244 10.58 -15.57 -21.62
CA PRO A 244 9.51 -15.49 -20.64
C PRO A 244 10.10 -15.51 -19.23
N TYR A 245 9.33 -15.04 -18.25
CA TYR A 245 9.77 -15.04 -16.86
C TYR A 245 10.14 -16.46 -16.42
N GLY A 246 11.33 -16.61 -15.84
CA GLY A 246 11.86 -17.89 -15.39
C GLY A 246 13.39 -17.89 -15.34
N GLU A 247 13.96 -19.05 -15.09
CA GLU A 247 15.40 -19.23 -14.89
C GLU A 247 16.24 -18.59 -16.02
N GLY A 248 15.89 -18.82 -17.28
CA GLY A 248 16.63 -18.28 -18.42
C GLY A 248 16.65 -16.75 -18.47
N GLN A 249 15.50 -16.10 -18.20
CA GLN A 249 15.42 -14.65 -18.13
C GLN A 249 16.24 -14.10 -16.95
N ILE A 250 16.12 -14.73 -15.79
CA ILE A 250 16.83 -14.33 -14.56
C ILE A 250 18.34 -14.44 -14.75
N ARG A 251 18.86 -15.58 -15.22
CA ARG A 251 20.29 -15.78 -15.46
C ARG A 251 20.84 -14.79 -16.48
N LYS A 252 20.12 -14.53 -17.56
CA LYS A 252 20.52 -13.54 -18.58
C LYS A 252 20.66 -12.12 -18.00
N ALA A 253 19.87 -11.77 -17.00
CA ALA A 253 19.88 -10.45 -16.37
C ALA A 253 21.02 -10.29 -15.34
N LEU A 254 21.55 -11.39 -14.82
CA LEU A 254 22.53 -11.44 -13.73
C LEU A 254 23.97 -11.68 -14.22
N PRO A 255 24.99 -11.34 -13.42
CA PRO A 255 26.35 -11.83 -13.65
C PRO A 255 26.45 -13.32 -13.28
N ASP A 256 27.51 -13.97 -13.73
CA ASP A 256 27.84 -15.34 -13.31
C ASP A 256 28.15 -15.40 -11.80
N GLY A 257 27.98 -16.58 -11.19
CA GLY A 257 28.34 -16.82 -9.78
C GLY A 257 27.24 -16.57 -8.76
N ILE A 258 26.03 -16.18 -9.20
CA ILE A 258 24.85 -16.17 -8.33
C ILE A 258 24.42 -17.61 -8.03
N ALA A 259 24.16 -17.91 -6.76
CA ALA A 259 23.81 -19.26 -6.31
C ALA A 259 22.49 -19.73 -6.96
N ASP A 260 22.50 -20.97 -7.47
CA ASP A 260 21.35 -21.58 -8.14
C ASP A 260 20.11 -21.63 -7.25
N GLU A 261 20.27 -21.85 -5.94
CA GLU A 261 19.17 -21.86 -4.97
C GLU A 261 18.35 -20.55 -4.98
N ILE A 262 19.01 -19.39 -5.17
CA ILE A 262 18.32 -18.10 -5.21
C ILE A 262 17.56 -17.93 -6.52
N ILE A 263 18.15 -18.41 -7.62
CA ILE A 263 17.54 -18.38 -8.95
C ILE A 263 16.34 -19.33 -9.01
N ASP A 264 16.48 -20.54 -8.47
CA ASP A 264 15.42 -21.54 -8.36
C ASP A 264 14.26 -21.03 -7.50
N HIS A 265 14.56 -20.32 -6.40
CA HIS A 265 13.54 -19.67 -5.57
C HIS A 265 12.71 -18.66 -6.38
N LEU A 266 13.37 -17.74 -7.10
CA LEU A 266 12.70 -16.73 -7.93
C LEU A 266 11.93 -17.34 -9.10
N ALA A 267 12.53 -18.31 -9.80
CA ALA A 267 11.89 -19.04 -10.89
C ALA A 267 10.67 -19.83 -10.39
N GLY A 268 10.76 -20.42 -9.19
CA GLY A 268 9.67 -21.15 -8.53
C GLY A 268 8.47 -20.26 -8.22
N ILE A 269 8.69 -19.00 -7.80
CA ILE A 269 7.61 -18.01 -7.62
C ILE A 269 6.91 -17.79 -8.96
N GLY A 270 7.67 -17.60 -10.05
CA GLY A 270 7.12 -17.43 -11.40
C GLY A 270 6.28 -18.61 -11.85
N ALA A 271 6.79 -19.83 -11.66
CA ALA A 271 6.07 -21.06 -12.01
C ALA A 271 4.75 -21.21 -11.22
N ALA A 272 4.75 -20.85 -9.93
CA ALA A 272 3.54 -20.88 -9.12
C ALA A 272 2.49 -19.84 -9.58
N VAL A 273 2.92 -18.62 -9.92
CA VAL A 273 2.04 -17.58 -10.48
C VAL A 273 1.49 -18.00 -11.84
N ALA A 274 2.32 -18.58 -12.71
CA ALA A 274 1.93 -19.12 -14.01
C ALA A 274 0.84 -20.20 -13.87
N ALA A 275 1.07 -21.18 -12.99
CA ALA A 275 0.12 -22.24 -12.71
C ALA A 275 -1.21 -21.71 -12.17
N ALA A 276 -1.18 -20.73 -11.26
CA ALA A 276 -2.39 -20.14 -10.68
C ALA A 276 -3.20 -19.32 -11.70
N ARG A 277 -2.53 -18.70 -12.68
CA ARG A 277 -3.18 -17.86 -13.71
C ARG A 277 -3.47 -18.60 -15.02
N GLY A 278 -2.99 -19.84 -15.17
CA GLY A 278 -3.21 -20.67 -16.36
C GLY A 278 -2.44 -20.22 -17.60
N SER A 279 -1.30 -19.55 -17.44
CA SER A 279 -0.46 -19.05 -18.55
C SER A 279 1.02 -19.15 -18.19
N ASP A 280 1.81 -19.80 -19.04
CA ASP A 280 3.27 -19.96 -18.85
C ASP A 280 4.10 -18.90 -19.61
N VAL A 281 3.46 -18.08 -20.44
CA VAL A 281 4.16 -17.18 -21.37
C VAL A 281 4.01 -15.71 -20.98
N ASP A 282 2.81 -15.32 -20.52
CA ASP A 282 2.48 -13.94 -20.20
C ASP A 282 1.96 -13.86 -18.76
N ILE A 283 2.90 -14.00 -17.81
CA ILE A 283 2.61 -13.77 -16.40
C ILE A 283 2.98 -12.33 -16.04
N PRO A 284 2.19 -11.66 -15.19
CA PRO A 284 2.43 -10.26 -14.79
C PRO A 284 3.55 -10.15 -13.74
N LEU A 285 4.67 -10.84 -13.96
CA LEU A 285 5.90 -10.74 -13.17
C LEU A 285 7.05 -10.25 -14.05
N VAL A 286 7.86 -9.35 -13.52
CA VAL A 286 9.03 -8.81 -14.22
C VAL A 286 10.24 -8.94 -13.31
N PHE A 287 11.23 -9.77 -13.68
CA PHE A 287 12.48 -9.80 -12.95
C PHE A 287 13.27 -8.53 -13.22
N ASP A 288 13.67 -7.84 -12.16
CA ASP A 288 14.51 -6.66 -12.24
C ASP A 288 15.72 -6.80 -11.30
N PRO A 289 16.94 -7.01 -11.83
CA PRO A 289 18.12 -7.24 -11.00
C PRO A 289 18.53 -6.00 -10.17
N PHE A 290 17.99 -4.82 -10.50
CA PHE A 290 18.32 -3.56 -9.84
C PHE A 290 17.17 -3.01 -9.01
N LEU A 291 16.06 -3.74 -8.88
CA LEU A 291 14.99 -3.36 -7.96
C LEU A 291 15.53 -3.41 -6.53
N VAL A 292 15.75 -2.22 -5.97
CA VAL A 292 16.06 -1.99 -4.57
C VAL A 292 14.79 -1.43 -3.92
N ARG A 293 14.44 -1.86 -2.70
CA ARG A 293 13.35 -1.25 -1.93
C ARG A 293 13.91 -0.56 -0.71
N GLY A 294 13.38 0.63 -0.42
CA GLY A 294 13.91 1.54 0.62
C GLY A 294 13.72 1.09 2.07
N MET A 295 13.28 -0.14 2.33
CA MET A 295 13.15 -0.67 3.69
C MET A 295 14.33 -1.59 3.97
N GLY A 296 15.27 -1.15 4.81
CA GLY A 296 16.52 -1.87 5.10
C GLY A 296 16.36 -3.20 5.87
N TYR A 297 15.14 -3.62 6.16
CA TYR A 297 14.83 -4.85 6.88
C TYR A 297 14.54 -6.05 5.98
N TYR A 298 14.47 -5.88 4.65
CA TYR A 298 14.26 -7.01 3.75
C TYR A 298 15.50 -7.92 3.71
N THR A 299 15.25 -9.23 3.75
CA THR A 299 16.26 -10.30 3.89
C THR A 299 16.27 -11.27 2.71
N GLY A 300 15.21 -11.30 1.91
CA GLY A 300 15.06 -12.19 0.76
C GLY A 300 14.34 -11.50 -0.39
N THR A 301 13.29 -12.12 -0.93
CA THR A 301 12.53 -11.59 -2.07
C THR A 301 12.00 -10.18 -1.80
N ILE A 302 12.04 -9.34 -2.83
CA ILE A 302 11.60 -7.96 -2.83
C ILE A 302 10.63 -7.78 -4.00
N LEU A 303 9.51 -7.10 -3.74
CA LEU A 303 8.41 -6.95 -4.68
C LEU A 303 8.02 -5.48 -4.83
N GLU A 304 7.66 -5.08 -6.04
CA GLU A 304 7.12 -3.75 -6.35
C GLU A 304 5.99 -3.86 -7.35
N LEU A 305 4.86 -3.24 -7.04
CA LEU A 305 3.73 -3.16 -7.96
C LEU A 305 3.88 -1.98 -8.90
N ALA A 306 3.81 -2.26 -10.21
CA ALA A 306 3.89 -1.29 -11.30
C ALA A 306 2.64 -1.37 -12.17
N HIS A 307 2.31 -0.26 -12.83
CA HIS A 307 1.22 -0.19 -13.80
C HIS A 307 1.59 0.78 -14.93
N PRO A 308 1.38 0.42 -16.21
CA PRO A 308 1.89 1.19 -17.35
C PRO A 308 1.31 2.60 -17.49
N SER A 309 0.19 2.90 -16.83
CA SER A 309 -0.39 4.25 -16.85
C SER A 309 0.35 5.27 -15.97
N VAL A 310 1.28 4.82 -15.12
CA VAL A 310 2.01 5.67 -14.18
C VAL A 310 3.48 5.26 -14.08
N GLU A 311 4.36 6.24 -13.85
CA GLU A 311 5.80 6.01 -13.71
C GLU A 311 6.22 5.66 -12.27
N TYR A 312 5.30 5.72 -11.31
CA TYR A 312 5.58 5.47 -9.90
C TYR A 312 4.98 4.14 -9.42
N SER A 313 5.64 3.53 -8.43
CA SER A 313 5.17 2.30 -7.77
C SER A 313 3.78 2.47 -7.15
N LEU A 314 2.90 1.49 -7.30
CA LEU A 314 1.57 1.46 -6.66
C LEU A 314 1.57 0.73 -5.32
N GLY A 315 2.66 0.06 -4.98
CA GLY A 315 2.78 -0.77 -3.81
C GLY A 315 4.11 -1.52 -3.82
N GLY A 316 4.40 -2.21 -2.74
CA GLY A 316 5.59 -3.05 -2.66
C GLY A 316 5.65 -3.83 -1.37
N GLY A 317 6.61 -4.73 -1.33
CA GLY A 317 6.71 -5.72 -0.26
C GLY A 317 8.02 -6.49 -0.34
N GLY A 318 8.11 -7.53 0.47
CA GLY A 318 9.25 -8.42 0.48
C GLY A 318 9.35 -9.23 1.77
N ARG A 319 10.36 -10.10 1.82
CA ARG A 319 10.66 -11.00 2.94
C ARG A 319 11.50 -10.32 4.01
N TYR A 320 11.13 -10.45 5.27
CA TYR A 320 11.70 -9.74 6.43
C TYR A 320 11.89 -10.63 7.67
N ASP A 321 12.46 -11.81 7.51
CA ASP A 321 12.54 -12.88 8.54
C ASP A 321 13.12 -12.46 9.90
N GLY A 322 14.01 -11.46 9.91
CA GLY A 322 14.67 -10.98 11.14
C GLY A 322 13.87 -9.95 11.96
N MET A 323 12.79 -9.37 11.43
CA MET A 323 12.07 -8.28 12.13
C MET A 323 11.38 -8.79 13.40
N ILE A 324 10.64 -9.89 13.29
CA ILE A 324 9.92 -10.50 14.42
C ILE A 324 10.90 -11.06 15.46
N GLY A 325 12.07 -11.55 14.99
CA GLY A 325 13.11 -12.08 15.85
C GLY A 325 13.66 -11.08 16.87
N ARG A 326 13.61 -9.78 16.56
CA ARG A 326 13.96 -8.71 17.52
C ARG A 326 13.05 -8.67 18.76
N PHE A 327 11.83 -9.18 18.66
CA PHE A 327 10.90 -9.29 19.79
C PHE A 327 10.97 -10.65 20.50
N LEU A 328 11.19 -11.73 19.75
CA LEU A 328 11.09 -13.10 20.27
C LEU A 328 12.43 -13.76 20.59
N GLY A 329 13.56 -13.15 20.19
CA GLY A 329 14.91 -13.72 20.33
C GLY A 329 15.20 -14.87 19.37
N GLN A 330 14.30 -15.15 18.42
CA GLN A 330 14.46 -16.16 17.38
C GLN A 330 13.77 -15.67 16.09
N ASP A 331 14.41 -15.87 14.95
CA ASP A 331 13.85 -15.44 13.67
C ASP A 331 12.55 -16.19 13.36
N VAL A 332 11.63 -15.47 12.74
CA VAL A 332 10.34 -16.02 12.29
C VAL A 332 10.17 -15.60 10.85
N PRO A 333 10.11 -16.55 9.90
CA PRO A 333 9.97 -16.20 8.50
C PRO A 333 8.74 -15.36 8.26
N ALA A 334 8.88 -14.28 7.51
CA ALA A 334 7.78 -13.36 7.26
C ALA A 334 7.96 -12.67 5.91
N VAL A 335 6.86 -12.56 5.16
CA VAL A 335 6.83 -11.83 3.89
C VAL A 335 5.53 -11.06 3.82
N GLY A 336 5.58 -9.85 3.26
CA GLY A 336 4.44 -8.95 3.21
C GLY A 336 4.39 -8.16 1.92
N PHE A 337 3.21 -7.59 1.65
CA PHE A 337 2.97 -6.69 0.54
C PHE A 337 1.99 -5.59 0.95
N SER A 338 2.31 -4.35 0.60
CA SER A 338 1.49 -3.17 0.87
C SER A 338 1.08 -2.48 -0.42
N ILE A 339 -0.23 -2.25 -0.57
CA ILE A 339 -0.78 -1.38 -1.61
C ILE A 339 -0.86 0.05 -1.10
N GLY A 340 -0.35 1.00 -1.88
CA GLY A 340 -0.51 2.43 -1.65
C GLY A 340 -1.90 2.90 -2.04
N PHE A 341 -2.86 2.83 -1.11
CA PHE A 341 -4.29 3.04 -1.39
C PHE A 341 -4.60 4.34 -2.14
N GLU A 342 -3.98 5.45 -1.76
CA GLU A 342 -4.22 6.75 -2.42
C GLU A 342 -3.94 6.71 -3.92
N ARG A 343 -2.93 5.95 -4.35
CA ARG A 343 -2.54 5.81 -5.75
C ARG A 343 -3.49 4.90 -6.51
N ILE A 344 -3.95 3.83 -5.87
CA ILE A 344 -4.96 2.92 -6.45
C ILE A 344 -6.28 3.64 -6.68
N VAL A 345 -6.74 4.38 -5.68
CA VAL A 345 -7.97 5.16 -5.77
C VAL A 345 -7.92 6.11 -6.96
N ASP A 346 -6.80 6.76 -7.25
CA ASP A 346 -6.68 7.67 -8.40
C ASP A 346 -6.75 6.95 -9.77
N LEU A 347 -6.56 5.62 -9.82
CA LEU A 347 -6.52 4.84 -11.06
C LEU A 347 -7.78 4.02 -11.35
N VAL A 348 -8.59 3.70 -10.33
CA VAL A 348 -9.81 2.89 -10.51
C VAL A 348 -10.88 3.71 -11.22
N ASP A 349 -11.56 3.15 -12.22
CA ASP A 349 -12.67 3.84 -12.88
C ASP A 349 -13.92 3.90 -12.00
N ASP A 350 -14.71 4.98 -12.13
CA ASP A 350 -15.95 5.18 -11.36
C ASP A 350 -17.05 4.15 -11.69
N SER A 351 -16.91 3.42 -12.79
CA SER A 351 -17.88 2.45 -13.31
C SER A 351 -17.75 1.04 -12.70
N ALA A 352 -16.78 0.80 -11.82
CA ALA A 352 -16.37 -0.54 -11.42
C ALA A 352 -17.35 -1.30 -10.50
N ASP A 353 -18.52 -0.76 -10.13
CA ASP A 353 -19.53 -1.52 -9.38
C ASP A 353 -20.96 -1.02 -9.62
N ALA A 354 -21.93 -1.94 -9.61
CA ALA A 354 -23.36 -1.62 -9.60
C ALA A 354 -23.73 -0.96 -8.27
N ALA A 355 -23.68 0.37 -8.23
CA ALA A 355 -24.07 1.13 -7.05
C ALA A 355 -25.51 0.76 -6.63
N GLN A 356 -25.69 0.53 -5.33
CA GLN A 356 -27.01 0.45 -4.70
C GLN A 356 -27.90 1.61 -5.19
N PRO A 357 -29.16 1.39 -5.58
CA PRO A 357 -30.04 2.47 -6.01
C PRO A 357 -30.05 3.60 -4.98
N ALA A 358 -29.75 4.83 -5.40
CA ALA A 358 -29.65 5.98 -4.52
C ALA A 358 -30.69 7.04 -4.90
N VAL A 359 -31.68 7.25 -4.02
CA VAL A 359 -32.88 8.05 -4.27
C VAL A 359 -32.93 9.27 -3.33
N VAL A 360 -33.19 10.45 -3.88
CA VAL A 360 -33.57 11.63 -3.08
C VAL A 360 -35.09 11.81 -3.11
N LEU A 361 -35.73 11.76 -1.94
CA LEU A 361 -37.12 12.17 -1.78
C LEU A 361 -37.17 13.69 -1.53
N VAL A 362 -37.61 14.43 -2.55
CA VAL A 362 -37.82 15.88 -2.48
C VAL A 362 -39.23 16.14 -1.98
N HIS A 363 -39.37 16.48 -0.70
CA HIS A 363 -40.68 16.59 -0.05
C HIS A 363 -41.17 18.03 0.09
N ASP A 364 -42.48 18.21 0.04
CA ASP A 364 -43.10 19.49 0.34
C ASP A 364 -43.02 19.80 1.85
N ARG A 365 -43.08 21.10 2.19
CA ARG A 365 -42.89 21.58 3.57
C ARG A 365 -43.96 21.04 4.54
N ASP A 366 -45.16 20.80 4.04
CA ASP A 366 -46.34 20.36 4.77
C ASP A 366 -46.50 18.84 4.81
N MET A 367 -45.55 18.08 4.27
CA MET A 367 -45.62 16.63 4.31
C MET A 367 -45.59 16.11 5.75
N PRO A 368 -46.56 15.28 6.17
CA PRO A 368 -46.54 14.67 7.50
C PRO A 368 -45.27 13.85 7.70
N VAL A 369 -44.57 14.10 8.82
CA VAL A 369 -43.28 13.47 9.11
C VAL A 369 -43.39 11.94 9.17
N GLY A 370 -44.51 11.42 9.70
CA GLY A 370 -44.77 9.98 9.77
C GLY A 370 -44.81 9.33 8.40
N ASP A 371 -45.57 9.91 7.47
CA ASP A 371 -45.72 9.40 6.10
C ASP A 371 -44.40 9.49 5.33
N LEU A 372 -43.68 10.61 5.47
CA LEU A 372 -42.37 10.81 4.84
C LEU A 372 -41.35 9.77 5.30
N LEU A 373 -41.30 9.47 6.61
CA LEU A 373 -40.41 8.45 7.16
C LEU A 373 -40.85 7.03 6.79
N ALA A 374 -42.15 6.77 6.67
CA ALA A 374 -42.67 5.49 6.19
C ALA A 374 -42.27 5.23 4.72
N LEU A 375 -42.37 6.24 3.84
CA LEU A 375 -41.89 6.16 2.47
C LEU A 375 -40.38 5.90 2.38
N LYS A 376 -39.60 6.63 3.18
CA LYS A 376 -38.16 6.40 3.29
C LYS A 376 -37.88 4.95 3.71
N ALA A 377 -38.57 4.47 4.75
CA ALA A 377 -38.38 3.12 5.27
C ALA A 377 -38.71 2.04 4.22
N ALA A 378 -39.78 2.22 3.44
CA ALA A 378 -40.15 1.32 2.36
C ALA A 378 -39.04 1.22 1.30
N LEU A 379 -38.55 2.35 0.79
CA LEU A 379 -37.46 2.36 -0.19
C LEU A 379 -36.15 1.80 0.36
N VAL A 380 -35.84 2.03 1.64
CA VAL A 380 -34.67 1.41 2.29
C VAL A 380 -34.82 -0.10 2.39
N SER A 381 -36.02 -0.61 2.69
CA SER A 381 -36.29 -2.05 2.76
C SER A 381 -36.20 -2.75 1.39
N GLU A 382 -36.42 -2.00 0.31
CA GLU A 382 -36.18 -2.44 -1.08
C GLU A 382 -34.69 -2.42 -1.46
N GLY A 383 -33.82 -2.01 -0.54
CA GLY A 383 -32.38 -1.94 -0.77
C GLY A 383 -31.93 -0.63 -1.41
N SER A 384 -32.67 0.47 -1.29
CA SER A 384 -32.20 1.79 -1.75
C SER A 384 -31.50 2.60 -0.66
N ARG A 385 -30.49 3.39 -1.03
CA ARG A 385 -29.97 4.50 -0.21
C ARG A 385 -30.91 5.70 -0.39
N VAL A 386 -31.50 6.20 0.69
CA VAL A 386 -32.55 7.25 0.59
C VAL A 386 -32.21 8.49 1.41
N ARG A 387 -32.21 9.65 0.76
CA ARG A 387 -32.10 10.97 1.39
C ARG A 387 -33.42 11.72 1.32
N LEU A 388 -33.73 12.46 2.38
CA LEU A 388 -34.86 13.40 2.39
C LEU A 388 -34.30 14.80 2.18
N GLU A 389 -34.89 15.54 1.25
CA GLU A 389 -34.57 16.96 1.04
C GLU A 389 -35.88 17.74 0.97
N GLN A 390 -35.98 18.82 1.75
CA GLN A 390 -37.14 19.69 1.64
C GLN A 390 -37.07 20.47 0.33
N ARG A 391 -38.18 20.54 -0.40
CA ARG A 391 -38.27 21.30 -1.66
C ARG A 391 -37.83 22.75 -1.45
N THR A 392 -36.88 23.20 -2.27
CA THR A 392 -36.42 24.58 -2.33
C THR A 392 -36.96 25.28 -3.58
N LYS A 393 -36.80 26.62 -3.66
CA LYS A 393 -37.16 27.39 -4.85
C LYS A 393 -36.34 26.98 -6.09
N ASN A 394 -35.11 26.51 -5.90
CA ASN A 394 -34.23 26.07 -6.97
C ASN A 394 -34.00 24.55 -6.87
N ILE A 395 -35.00 23.79 -7.32
CA ILE A 395 -34.92 22.32 -7.33
C ILE A 395 -33.77 21.81 -8.19
N LYS A 396 -33.43 22.50 -9.28
CA LYS A 396 -32.33 22.11 -10.17
C LYS A 396 -30.99 22.06 -9.41
N ALA A 397 -30.67 23.11 -8.66
CA ALA A 397 -29.44 23.15 -7.86
C ALA A 397 -29.42 22.08 -6.74
N LEU A 398 -30.58 21.74 -6.17
CA LEU A 398 -30.70 20.65 -5.20
C LEU A 398 -30.39 19.30 -5.86
N LEU A 399 -30.96 19.04 -7.04
CA LEU A 399 -30.75 17.80 -7.78
C LEU A 399 -29.30 17.67 -8.31
N GLU A 400 -28.71 18.77 -8.80
CA GLU A 400 -27.28 18.80 -9.19
C GLU A 400 -26.36 18.47 -8.00
N ARG A 401 -26.67 19.00 -6.81
CA ARG A 401 -25.94 18.66 -5.58
C ARG A 401 -26.13 17.20 -5.19
N ALA A 402 -27.35 16.67 -5.30
CA ALA A 402 -27.63 15.26 -5.04
C ALA A 402 -26.84 14.34 -5.98
N ALA A 403 -26.78 14.66 -7.27
CA ALA A 403 -25.96 13.94 -8.24
C ALA A 403 -24.47 13.97 -7.84
N SER A 404 -23.94 15.13 -7.43
CA SER A 404 -22.56 15.24 -6.94
C SER A 404 -22.27 14.45 -5.65
N ASP A 405 -23.31 14.05 -4.91
CA ASP A 405 -23.24 13.22 -3.69
C ASP A 405 -23.48 11.72 -3.98
N ASP A 406 -23.41 11.32 -5.25
CA ASP A 406 -23.57 9.93 -5.73
C ASP A 406 -25.01 9.40 -5.55
N TYR A 407 -26.01 10.27 -5.78
CA TYR A 407 -27.41 9.85 -5.95
C TYR A 407 -27.73 9.68 -7.44
N THR A 408 -28.48 8.64 -7.77
CA THR A 408 -28.80 8.26 -9.15
C THR A 408 -30.21 8.64 -9.56
N SER A 409 -31.09 8.93 -8.60
CA SER A 409 -32.50 9.21 -8.86
C SER A 409 -33.13 10.10 -7.79
N PHE A 410 -34.33 10.62 -8.10
CA PHE A 410 -35.14 11.39 -7.17
C PHE A 410 -36.63 11.12 -7.37
N ALA A 411 -37.43 11.37 -6.33
CA ALA A 411 -38.88 11.42 -6.42
C ALA A 411 -39.39 12.64 -5.66
N THR A 412 -40.34 13.36 -6.24
CA THR A 412 -41.04 14.45 -5.54
C THR A 412 -42.23 13.89 -4.78
N VAL A 413 -42.35 14.24 -3.50
CA VAL A 413 -43.39 13.69 -2.62
C VAL A 413 -44.17 14.80 -1.93
N SER A 414 -45.49 14.61 -1.87
CA SER A 414 -46.45 15.54 -1.27
C SER A 414 -47.33 14.79 -0.27
N ALA A 415 -48.10 15.50 0.55
CA ALA A 415 -49.00 14.89 1.52
C ALA A 415 -49.94 13.86 0.85
N GLY A 416 -50.08 12.68 1.46
CA GLY A 416 -50.89 11.57 0.92
C GLY A 416 -50.18 10.68 -0.11
N ALA A 417 -48.91 10.94 -0.45
CA ALA A 417 -48.14 10.05 -1.31
C ALA A 417 -47.86 8.69 -0.63
N THR A 418 -48.02 7.59 -1.36
CA THR A 418 -47.65 6.24 -0.95
C THR A 418 -46.48 5.72 -1.79
N ARG A 419 -45.90 4.58 -1.40
CA ARG A 419 -44.76 4.00 -2.13
C ARG A 419 -45.14 3.69 -3.58
N GLU A 420 -46.36 3.26 -3.81
CA GLU A 420 -46.90 2.90 -5.12
C GLU A 420 -47.24 4.13 -5.97
N SER A 421 -47.50 5.28 -5.34
CA SER A 421 -47.89 6.50 -6.04
C SER A 421 -46.72 7.37 -6.46
N ILE A 422 -45.50 7.12 -5.97
CA ILE A 422 -44.32 7.94 -6.25
C ILE A 422 -43.58 7.43 -7.50
N GLU A 423 -43.25 8.36 -8.39
CA GLU A 423 -42.45 8.09 -9.58
C GLU A 423 -40.98 8.44 -9.32
N ILE A 424 -40.11 7.43 -9.40
CA ILE A 424 -38.65 7.61 -9.29
C ILE A 424 -38.10 8.00 -10.66
N LYS A 425 -37.45 9.16 -10.73
CA LYS A 425 -36.87 9.71 -11.95
C LYS A 425 -35.35 9.68 -11.86
N PRO A 426 -34.63 9.39 -12.96
CA PRO A 426 -33.17 9.46 -12.95
C PRO A 426 -32.72 10.90 -12.70
N LEU A 427 -31.61 11.04 -11.97
CA LEU A 427 -30.82 12.26 -11.94
C LEU A 427 -29.98 12.29 -13.24
N ALA A 428 -30.04 13.40 -13.96
CA ALA A 428 -29.36 13.58 -15.24
C ALA A 428 -27.86 13.81 -15.07
#